data_AF-A0A954IC21-F1
#
_entry.id   AF-A0A954IC21-F1
#
_cell.length_a   1.000
_cell.length_b   1.000
_cell.length_c   1.000
_cell.angle_alpha   90.00
_cell.angle_beta   90.00
_cell.angle_gamma   90.00
#
_symmetry.space_group_name_H-M   'P 1'
#
loop_
_entity.id
_entity.type
_entity.pdbx_description
1 polymer ?
#
loop_
_entity_poly.entity_id
_entity_poly.type
_entity_poly.pdbx_seq_one_letter_code
_entity_poly.pdbx_strand_id
1 'polypeptide(L)'
;EGFRADLIVNDLVIIELKSVEQIHPVHKKQLLTYLRLADKRLGFLINFGATRLKDGISRIANGVDEWKGSREGAKIAKKGRT
;
A
#
# COMPACT_ATOMS: atom_id res chain seq x y z
N GLU A 1 -16.70 -11.64 9.39
CA GLU A 1 -15.83 -10.86 10.28
C GLU A 1 -15.67 -9.45 9.70
N GLY A 2 -15.73 -8.42 10.55
CA GLY A 2 -15.72 -7.02 10.12
C GLY A 2 -14.33 -6.49 9.77
N PHE A 3 -14.29 -5.36 9.07
CA PHE A 3 -13.08 -4.57 8.87
C PHE A 3 -12.57 -4.04 10.23
N ARG A 4 -11.35 -4.42 10.60
CA ARG A 4 -10.65 -3.88 11.77
C ARG A 4 -9.17 -3.78 11.45
N ALA A 5 -8.68 -2.56 11.26
CA ALA A 5 -7.25 -2.30 11.13
C ALA A 5 -6.57 -2.38 12.50
N ASP A 6 -5.33 -2.86 12.55
CA ASP A 6 -4.53 -2.84 13.77
C ASP A 6 -4.23 -1.40 14.22
N LEU A 7 -3.80 -0.54 13.28
CA LEU A 7 -3.53 0.87 13.53
C LEU A 7 -3.93 1.75 12.36
N ILE A 8 -4.39 2.95 12.68
CA ILE A 8 -4.58 4.05 11.73
C ILE A 8 -3.79 5.24 12.25
N VAL A 9 -2.83 5.71 11.46
CA VAL A 9 -1.95 6.83 11.85
C VAL A 9 -2.41 8.10 11.16
N ASN A 10 -2.69 9.14 11.96
CA ASN A 10 -3.12 10.47 11.50
C ASN A 10 -4.31 10.44 10.53
N ASP A 11 -5.15 9.41 10.58
CA ASP A 11 -6.22 9.15 9.60
C ASP A 11 -5.75 9.13 8.12
N LEU A 12 -4.47 8.81 7.88
CA LEU A 12 -3.87 8.81 6.54
C LEU A 12 -3.33 7.44 6.12
N VAL A 13 -2.82 6.67 7.09
CA VAL A 13 -2.10 5.43 6.82
C VAL A 13 -2.64 4.29 7.67
N ILE A 14 -2.93 3.16 7.03
CA ILE A 14 -3.27 1.91 7.72
C ILE A 14 -2.00 1.09 7.94
N ILE A 15 -1.80 0.58 9.15
CA ILE A 15 -0.74 -0.37 9.46
C ILE A 15 -1.37 -1.68 9.90
N GLU A 16 -0.92 -2.77 9.29
CA GLU A 16 -1.24 -4.15 9.63
C GLU A 16 0.01 -4.85 10.17
N LEU A 17 -0.13 -5.50 11.32
CA LEU A 17 0.93 -6.21 11.98
C LEU A 17 0.77 -7.72 11.77
N LYS A 18 1.88 -8.42 11.58
CA LYS A 18 1.95 -9.88 11.53
C LYS A 18 3.18 -10.36 12.30
N SER A 19 3.12 -11.58 12.79
CA SER A 19 4.25 -12.27 13.42
C SER A 19 4.33 -13.69 12.88
N VAL A 20 4.68 -13.80 11.60
CA VAL A 20 4.68 -15.07 10.85
C VAL A 20 6.03 -15.26 10.15
N GLU A 21 6.39 -16.50 9.88
CA GLU A 21 7.65 -16.83 9.19
C GLU A 21 7.69 -16.24 7.77
N GLN A 22 6.57 -16.30 7.04
CA GLN A 22 6.47 -15.81 5.66
C GLN A 22 5.16 -15.02 5.43
N ILE A 23 5.28 -13.91 4.71
CA ILE A 23 4.12 -13.15 4.24
C ILE A 23 3.55 -13.79 2.97
N HIS A 24 2.33 -14.31 3.06
CA HIS A 24 1.58 -14.78 1.90
C HIS A 24 0.87 -13.64 1.15
N PRO A 25 0.58 -13.81 -0.16
CA PRO A 25 -0.14 -12.82 -0.98
C PRO A 25 -1.51 -12.41 -0.40
N VAL A 26 -2.16 -13.31 0.36
CA VAL A 26 -3.45 -13.03 1.00
C VAL A 26 -3.37 -11.86 1.99
N HIS A 27 -2.27 -11.70 2.73
CA HIS A 27 -2.12 -10.59 3.68
C HIS A 27 -2.02 -9.25 2.96
N LYS A 28 -1.36 -9.22 1.80
CA LYS A 28 -1.29 -8.01 0.97
C LYS A 28 -2.66 -7.67 0.37
N LYS A 29 -3.40 -8.68 -0.09
CA LYS A 29 -4.79 -8.52 -0.58
C LYS A 29 -5.72 -8.00 0.52
N GLN A 30 -5.60 -8.51 1.74
CA GLN A 30 -6.37 -8.04 2.89
C GLN A 30 -6.11 -6.55 3.16
N LEU A 31 -4.84 -6.14 3.28
CA LEU A 31 -4.50 -4.73 3.49
C LEU A 31 -4.98 -3.85 2.32
N LEU A 32 -4.91 -4.31 1.07
CA LEU A 32 -5.46 -3.56 -0.06
C LEU A 32 -6.98 -3.39 0.02
N THR A 33 -7.72 -4.44 0.40
CA THR A 33 -9.17 -4.35 0.65
C THR A 33 -9.46 -3.32 1.74
N TYR A 34 -8.64 -3.30 2.79
CA TYR A 34 -8.79 -2.36 3.90
C TYR A 34 -8.57 -0.91 3.45
N LEU A 35 -7.54 -0.66 2.64
CA LEU A 35 -7.30 0.66 2.05
C LEU A 35 -8.47 1.13 1.17
N ARG A 36 -9.10 0.22 0.41
CA ARG A 36 -10.26 0.54 -0.43
C ARG A 36 -11.50 0.86 0.39
N LEU A 37 -11.79 0.06 1.41
CA LEU A 37 -12.97 0.26 2.26
C LEU A 37 -12.87 1.55 3.10
N ALA A 38 -11.65 1.92 3.51
CA ALA A 38 -11.40 3.11 4.31
C ALA A 38 -11.06 4.37 3.47
N ASP A 39 -11.11 4.28 2.14
CA ASP A 39 -10.68 5.32 1.20
C ASP A 39 -9.30 5.92 1.54
N LYS A 40 -8.34 5.06 1.89
CA LYS A 40 -6.95 5.45 2.17
C LYS A 40 -6.04 5.06 1.02
N ARG A 41 -5.02 5.89 0.77
CA ARG A 41 -4.08 5.71 -0.35
C ARG A 41 -2.91 4.77 -0.03
N LEU A 42 -2.54 4.66 1.24
CA LEU A 42 -1.29 4.04 1.66
C LEU A 42 -1.48 3.15 2.88
N GLY A 43 -0.88 1.97 2.84
CA GLY A 43 -0.75 1.12 4.01
C GLY A 43 0.58 0.40 4.09
N PHE A 44 0.90 -0.06 5.30
CA PHE A 44 2.08 -0.86 5.59
C PHE A 44 1.69 -2.18 6.22
N LEU A 45 2.29 -3.26 5.74
CA LEU A 45 2.29 -4.55 6.41
C LEU A 45 3.65 -4.70 7.09
N ILE A 46 3.67 -4.87 8.41
CA ILE A 46 4.88 -5.02 9.21
C ILE A 46 4.90 -6.44 9.78
N ASN A 47 5.85 -7.26 9.32
CA ASN A 47 6.06 -8.61 9.81
C ASN A 47 7.19 -8.64 10.84
N PHE A 48 6.84 -8.85 12.11
CA PHE A 48 7.80 -9.06 13.20
C PHE A 48 8.40 -10.48 13.25
N GLY A 49 7.89 -11.41 12.44
CA GLY A 49 8.49 -12.75 12.30
C GLY A 49 9.70 -12.80 11.38
N ALA A 50 10.05 -11.70 10.70
CA ALA A 50 11.25 -11.62 9.86
C ALA A 50 12.52 -11.45 10.70
N THR A 51 13.66 -11.97 10.21
CA THR A 51 14.97 -11.84 10.88
C THR A 51 15.38 -10.40 11.17
N ARG A 52 14.99 -9.45 10.30
CA ARG A 52 15.20 -8.02 10.50
C ARG A 52 13.91 -7.27 10.19
N LEU A 53 13.61 -6.26 11.00
CA LEU A 53 12.40 -5.45 10.81
C LEU A 53 12.30 -4.84 9.41
N LYS A 54 13.42 -4.33 8.87
CA LYS A 54 13.45 -3.72 7.53
C LYS A 54 13.02 -4.68 6.41
N ASP A 55 13.24 -5.98 6.59
CA ASP A 55 12.90 -7.01 5.61
C ASP A 55 11.42 -7.45 5.76
N GLY A 56 10.82 -7.19 6.93
CA GLY A 56 9.42 -7.47 7.22
C GLY A 56 8.44 -6.37 6.82
N ILE A 57 8.90 -5.23 6.28
CA ILE A 57 8.03 -4.10 5.92
C ILE A 57 7.65 -4.17 4.44
N SER A 58 6.34 -4.20 4.16
CA SER A 58 5.78 -4.09 2.80
C SER A 58 4.88 -2.86 2.68
N ARG A 59 5.16 -2.02 1.68
CA ARG A 59 4.33 -0.86 1.32
C ARG A 59 3.26 -1.26 0.30
N ILE A 60 2.01 -0.89 0.55
CA ILE A 60 0.88 -1.13 -0.37
C ILE A 60 0.20 0.21 -0.66
N ALA A 61 -0.04 0.48 -1.95
CA ALA A 61 -0.72 1.68 -2.39
C ALA A 61 -2.06 1.33 -3.07
N ASN A 62 -3.09 2.09 -2.74
CA ASN A 62 -4.41 2.05 -3.39
C ASN A 62 -4.49 3.19 -4.42
N GLY A 63 -5.02 2.91 -5.61
CA GLY A 63 -5.11 3.91 -6.68
C GLY A 63 -3.77 4.29 -7.31
N VAL A 64 -2.74 3.44 -7.19
CA VAL A 64 -1.63 3.48 -8.16
C VAL A 64 -2.16 2.83 -9.43
N ASP A 65 -2.66 3.64 -10.36
CA ASP A 65 -2.70 3.21 -11.74
C ASP A 65 -1.32 2.64 -12.05
N GLU A 66 -1.28 1.42 -12.59
CA GLU A 66 -0.07 0.93 -13.21
C GLU A 66 0.33 2.02 -14.22
N TRP A 67 1.34 2.84 -13.89
CA TRP A 67 2.01 3.66 -14.88
C TRP A 67 2.64 2.65 -15.84
N LYS A 68 1.85 2.19 -16.80
CA LYS A 68 2.32 1.64 -18.06
C LYS A 68 2.67 2.89 -18.83
N GLY A 69 3.98 3.17 -18.96
CA GLY A 69 4.48 4.39 -19.57
C GLY A 69 3.95 4.58 -21.00
N SER A 70 2.74 5.12 -21.12
CA SER A 70 2.18 5.55 -22.37
C SER A 70 2.89 6.84 -22.72
N ARG A 71 3.58 6.81 -23.86
CA ARG A 71 4.41 7.90 -24.40
C ARG A 71 3.60 9.19 -24.68
N GLU A 72 2.31 9.21 -24.37
CA GLU A 72 1.37 10.31 -24.60
C GLU A 72 1.46 11.41 -23.53
N GLY A 73 1.66 11.05 -22.24
CA GLY A 73 1.63 12.01 -21.14
C GLY A 73 2.77 13.03 -21.13
N ALA A 74 3.93 12.65 -21.69
CA ALA A 74 5.11 13.51 -21.75
C ALA A 74 4.99 14.68 -22.75
N LYS A 75 4.08 14.58 -23.74
CA LYS A 75 3.86 15.66 -24.73
C LYS A 75 2.97 16.77 -24.18
N ILE A 76 2.03 16.44 -23.30
CA ILE A 76 1.06 17.40 -22.76
C ILE A 76 1.75 18.38 -21.79
N ALA A 77 2.68 17.89 -20.97
CA ALA A 77 3.42 18.71 -20.01
C ALA A 77 4.37 19.74 -20.63
N LYS A 78 4.79 19.55 -21.90
CA LYS A 78 5.67 20.51 -22.61
C LYS A 78 4.91 21.60 -23.38
N LYS A 79 3.61 21.43 -23.63
CA LYS A 79 2.83 22.37 -24.45
C LYS A 79 2.22 23.54 -23.66
N GLY A 80 2.19 23.45 -22.32
CA GLY A 80 1.70 24.51 -21.43
C GLY A 80 2.78 25.48 -20.91
N ARG A 81 3.96 25.51 -21.54
CA ARG A 81 5.10 26.34 -21.11
C ARG A 81 5.71 27.18 -22.24
N THR A 82 4.84 27.61 -23.15
CA THR A 82 5.06 28.69 -24.11
C THR A 82 3.87 29.60 -24.08
#